data_AF-A0A1J6I7Z1-F1
#
_entry.id   AF-A0A1J6I7Z1-F1
#
_cell.length_a   1.000
_cell.length_b   1.000
_cell.length_c   1.000
_cell.angle_alpha   90.00
_cell.angle_beta   90.00
_cell.angle_gamma   90.00
#
_symmetry.space_group_name_H-M   'P 1'
#
loop_
_entity.id
_entity.type
_entity.pdbx_description
1 polymer ?
#
loop_
_entity_poly.entity_id
_entity_poly.type
_entity_poly.pdbx_seq_one_letter_code
_entity_poly.pdbx_strand_id
1 'polypeptide(L)'
;MKPRPPYLTEMPVSTRIMDLFKWHELYGFCCRCGHIGSVDREMILRKYGTQTWFVDLYRRMRCRACMTKGYARFGITKMPKG
;
A
#
# COMPACT_ATOMS: atom_id res chain seq x y z
N MET A 1 -12.78 -13.08 -0.07
CA MET A 1 -12.01 -11.81 -0.10
C MET A 1 -11.91 -11.35 -1.55
N LYS A 2 -11.95 -10.04 -1.82
CA LYS A 2 -11.74 -9.49 -3.18
C LYS A 2 -10.26 -9.66 -3.57
N PRO A 3 -9.96 -10.11 -4.81
CA PRO A 3 -8.59 -10.34 -5.25
C PRO A 3 -7.87 -9.02 -5.54
N ARG A 4 -6.54 -9.02 -5.43
CA ARG A 4 -5.70 -7.90 -5.83
C ARG A 4 -5.96 -7.57 -7.32
N PRO A 5 -6.09 -6.29 -7.70
CA PRO A 5 -6.17 -5.89 -9.10
C PRO A 5 -4.93 -6.36 -9.88
N PRO A 6 -5.10 -6.89 -11.11
CA PRO A 6 -4.01 -7.53 -11.85
C PRO A 6 -2.86 -6.57 -12.19
N TYR A 7 -3.14 -5.26 -12.31
CA TYR A 7 -2.14 -4.23 -12.60
C TYR A 7 -1.32 -3.76 -11.39
N LEU A 8 -1.71 -4.12 -10.17
CA LEU A 8 -0.95 -3.78 -8.97
C LEU A 8 0.01 -4.92 -8.65
N THR A 9 1.30 -4.67 -8.54
CA THR A 9 2.25 -5.68 -8.03
C THR A 9 2.23 -5.67 -6.50
N GLU A 10 2.21 -6.84 -5.87
CA GLU A 10 2.32 -6.93 -4.41
C GLU A 10 3.75 -6.65 -3.97
N MET A 11 3.90 -5.93 -2.84
CA MET A 11 5.21 -5.74 -2.23
C MET A 11 5.52 -6.85 -1.23
N PRO A 12 6.77 -7.38 -1.24
CA PRO A 12 7.20 -8.29 -0.20
C PRO A 12 6.97 -7.69 1.17
N VAL A 13 6.44 -8.49 2.08
CA VAL A 13 6.10 -8.05 3.44
C VAL A 13 7.33 -7.59 4.23
N SER A 14 8.51 -8.12 3.85
CA SER A 14 9.83 -7.81 4.40
C SER A 14 10.54 -6.67 3.67
N THR A 15 9.80 -5.73 3.07
CA THR A 15 10.36 -4.51 2.46
C THR A 15 10.03 -3.29 3.34
N ARG A 16 10.99 -2.39 3.53
CA ARG A 16 10.74 -1.11 4.20
C ARG A 16 10.09 -0.13 3.23
N ILE A 17 9.26 0.77 3.75
CA ILE A 17 8.62 1.82 2.94
C ILE A 17 9.66 2.74 2.29
N MET A 18 10.80 2.97 2.98
CA MET A 18 11.88 3.78 2.44
C MET A 18 12.58 3.14 1.24
N ASP A 19 12.55 1.80 1.12
CA ASP A 19 13.21 1.07 0.04
C ASP A 19 12.37 1.06 -1.24
N LEU A 20 11.11 1.51 -1.17
CA LEU A 20 10.31 1.72 -2.37
C LEU A 20 10.94 2.81 -3.22
N PHE A 21 11.41 2.43 -4.42
CA PHE A 21 11.96 3.38 -5.39
C PHE A 21 10.95 4.49 -5.68
N LYS A 22 11.41 5.74 -5.78
CA LYS A 22 10.57 6.93 -6.02
C LYS A 22 9.70 6.86 -7.28
N TRP A 23 10.08 6.01 -8.23
CA TRP A 23 9.40 5.81 -9.52
C TRP A 23 8.19 4.87 -9.43
N HIS A 24 7.91 4.30 -8.25
CA HIS A 24 6.73 3.49 -8.02
C HIS A 24 5.64 4.32 -7.34
N GLU A 25 4.43 4.27 -7.88
CA GLU A 25 3.27 4.77 -7.16
C GLU A 25 2.77 3.71 -6.18
N LEU A 26 2.43 4.14 -4.97
CA LEU A 26 1.95 3.26 -3.92
C LEU A 26 0.42 3.37 -3.81
N TYR A 27 -0.23 2.22 -3.80
CA TYR A 27 -1.67 2.08 -3.67
C TYR A 27 -2.03 1.19 -2.49
N GLY A 28 -3.21 1.44 -1.93
CA GLY A 28 -3.88 0.56 -0.99
C GLY A 28 -5.09 -0.09 -1.66
N PHE A 29 -5.24 -1.40 -1.51
CA PHE A 29 -6.38 -2.17 -2.00
C PHE A 29 -7.07 -2.90 -0.83
N CYS A 30 -8.39 -2.76 -0.72
CA CYS A 30 -9.16 -3.42 0.33
C CYS A 30 -9.65 -4.81 -0.09
N CYS A 31 -9.15 -5.86 0.55
CA CYS A 31 -9.58 -7.24 0.32
C CYS A 31 -11.03 -7.53 0.76
N ARG A 32 -11.70 -6.58 1.44
CA ARG A 32 -13.12 -6.71 1.84
C ARG A 32 -14.05 -6.19 0.74
N CYS A 33 -13.93 -4.92 0.34
CA CYS A 33 -14.86 -4.29 -0.60
C CYS A 33 -14.29 -4.08 -2.01
N GLY A 34 -12.97 -4.25 -2.21
CA GLY A 34 -12.31 -4.04 -3.48
C GLY A 34 -11.86 -2.61 -3.76
N HIS A 35 -12.12 -1.66 -2.86
CA HIS A 35 -11.73 -0.26 -3.03
C HIS A 35 -10.21 -0.10 -3.15
N ILE A 36 -9.78 0.73 -4.10
CA ILE A 36 -8.39 1.07 -4.38
C ILE A 36 -8.22 2.57 -4.14
N GLY A 37 -7.13 2.97 -3.50
CA GLY A 37 -6.77 4.38 -3.35
C GLY A 37 -5.27 4.57 -3.37
N SER A 38 -4.82 5.73 -3.81
CA SER A 38 -3.42 6.12 -3.70
C SER A 38 -3.01 6.27 -2.24
N VAL A 39 -1.75 5.97 -1.97
CA VAL A 39 -1.13 6.08 -0.66
C VAL A 39 0.10 6.96 -0.80
N ASP A 40 0.12 8.05 -0.06
CA ASP A 40 1.27 8.94 -0.01
C ASP A 40 2.39 8.32 0.84
N ARG A 41 3.49 7.96 0.16
CA ARG A 41 4.70 7.42 0.78
C ARG A 41 5.36 8.43 1.71
N GLU A 42 5.45 9.70 1.33
CA GLU A 42 6.08 10.73 2.17
C GLU A 42 5.30 10.94 3.46
N MET A 43 3.96 10.96 3.38
CA MET A 43 3.10 11.03 4.55
C MET A 43 3.35 9.84 5.49
N ILE A 44 3.50 8.62 4.96
CA ILE A 44 3.82 7.44 5.77
C ILE A 44 5.18 7.58 6.44
N LEU A 45 6.21 7.96 5.68
CA LEU A 45 7.57 8.11 6.21
C LEU A 45 7.65 9.20 7.30
N ARG A 46 6.95 10.32 7.11
CA ARG A 46 6.84 11.39 8.13
C ARG A 46 6.13 10.90 9.39
N LYS A 47 5.12 10.04 9.26
CA LYS A 47 4.28 9.59 10.39
C LYS A 47 4.88 8.41 11.17
N TYR A 48 5.54 7.47 10.49
CA TYR A 48 5.98 6.22 11.10
C TYR A 48 7.51 6.04 11.08
N GLY A 49 8.25 6.88 10.35
CA GLY A 49 9.69 6.81 10.24
C GLY A 49 10.19 5.86 9.15
N THR A 50 11.48 5.97 8.83
CA THR A 50 12.14 5.27 7.72
C THR A 50 12.32 3.77 7.96
N GLN A 51 12.35 3.33 9.22
CA GLN A 51 12.47 1.92 9.60
C GLN A 51 11.15 1.15 9.53
N THR A 52 10.08 1.76 9.02
CA THR A 52 8.75 1.14 8.93
C THR A 52 8.68 0.12 7.80
N TRP A 53 8.18 -1.07 8.11
CA TRP A 53 7.94 -2.15 7.15
C TRP A 53 6.50 -2.13 6.62
N PHE A 54 6.29 -2.61 5.40
CA PHE A 54 4.94 -2.75 4.83
C PHE A 54 4.03 -3.62 5.71
N VAL A 55 4.57 -4.68 6.31
CA VAL A 55 3.81 -5.60 7.17
C VAL A 55 3.20 -4.93 8.40
N ASP A 56 3.92 -3.98 9.00
CA ASP A 56 3.48 -3.27 10.21
C ASP A 56 2.32 -2.32 9.91
N LEU A 57 2.26 -1.83 8.68
CA LEU A 57 1.24 -0.90 8.23
C LEU A 57 -0.06 -1.59 7.83
N TYR A 58 -0.03 -2.83 7.33
CA TYR A 58 -1.25 -3.59 6.97
C TYR A 58 -2.28 -3.60 8.09
N ARG A 59 -1.82 -3.86 9.32
CA ARG A 59 -2.68 -3.91 10.52
C ARG A 59 -3.27 -2.54 10.89
N ARG A 60 -2.64 -1.46 10.44
CA ARG A 60 -3.02 -0.06 10.74
C ARG A 60 -3.91 0.53 9.66
N MET A 61 -3.88 0.00 8.44
CA MET A 61 -4.68 0.51 7.33
C MET A 61 -6.18 0.39 7.60
N ARG A 62 -6.90 1.47 7.28
CA ARG A 62 -8.37 1.52 7.27
C ARG A 62 -8.85 1.88 5.87
N CYS A 63 -9.76 1.08 5.32
CA CYS A 63 -10.41 1.39 4.06
C CYS A 63 -11.30 2.64 4.22
N ARG A 64 -11.17 3.63 3.32
CA ARG A 64 -11.99 4.84 3.35
C ARG A 64 -13.42 4.64 2.81
N ALA A 65 -13.67 3.55 2.08
CA ALA A 65 -15.00 3.23 1.54
C ALA A 65 -15.85 2.37 2.48
N CYS A 66 -15.29 1.27 2.99
CA CYS A 66 -16.04 0.34 3.87
C CYS A 66 -15.61 0.39 5.34
N MET A 67 -14.76 1.36 5.72
CA MET A 67 -14.30 1.64 7.09
C MET A 67 -13.56 0.50 7.81
N THR A 68 -13.33 -0.61 7.12
CA THR A 68 -12.74 -1.82 7.68
C THR A 68 -11.24 -1.66 7.87
N LYS A 69 -10.75 -2.02 9.05
CA LYS A 69 -9.33 -1.94 9.44
C LYS A 69 -8.65 -3.30 9.30
N GLY A 70 -7.40 -3.34 8.83
CA GLY A 70 -6.58 -4.55 8.77
C GLY A 70 -6.82 -5.46 7.55
N TYR A 71 -7.77 -5.12 6.68
CA TYR A 71 -8.08 -5.88 5.46
C TYR A 71 -7.53 -5.24 4.18
N ALA A 72 -6.81 -4.12 4.30
CA ALA A 72 -6.17 -3.50 3.16
C ALA A 72 -4.73 -3.99 3.01
N ARG A 73 -4.32 -4.19 1.75
CA ARG A 73 -2.96 -4.54 1.33
C ARG A 73 -2.40 -3.42 0.46
N PHE A 74 -1.09 -3.42 0.29
CA PHE A 74 -0.38 -2.48 -0.55
C PHE A 74 -0.19 -3.11 -1.92
N GLY A 75 -0.28 -2.28 -2.93
CA GLY A 75 0.12 -2.61 -4.28
C GLY A 75 0.92 -1.46 -4.85
N ILE A 76 1.83 -1.75 -5.75
CA ILE A 76 2.56 -0.74 -6.49
C ILE A 76 2.25 -0.86 -7.97
N THR A 77 2.27 0.26 -8.68
CA THR A 77 2.40 0.25 -10.13
C THR A 77 3.83 0.64 -10.48
N LYS A 78 4.35 0.12 -11.59
CA LYS A 78 5.48 0.77 -12.25
C LYS A 78 4.92 2.03 -12.92
N MET A 79 5.53 3.20 -12.74
CA MET A 79 5.28 4.27 -13.71
C MET A 79 5.63 3.73 -15.11
N PRO A 80 4.80 3.97 -16.13
CA PRO A 80 5.24 3.76 -17.50
C PRO A 80 6.51 4.59 -17.68
N LYS A 81 7.59 3.98 -18.20
CA LYS A 81 8.75 4.72 -18.65
C LYS A 81 8.25 5.59 -19.82
N GLY A 82 7.95 6.86 -19.53
CA GLY A 82 7.85 7.90 -20.54
C GLY A 82 9.24 8.26 -21.03
#